data_AF-A0A085LCQ8-F1
#
_entry.id   AF-A0A085LCQ8-F1
#
_cell.length_a   1.000
_cell.length_b   1.000
_cell.length_c   1.000
_cell.angle_alpha   90.00
_cell.angle_beta   90.00
_cell.angle_gamma   90.00
#
_symmetry.space_group_name_H-M   'P 1'
#
loop_
_entity.id
_entity.type
_entity.pdbx_description
1 polymer ?
#
loop_
_entity_poly.entity_id
_entity_poly.type
_entity_poly.pdbx_seq_one_letter_code
_entity_poly.pdbx_strand_id
1 'polypeptide(L)'
;MTAFATLVVAAAVATGLAGGVLFAFSTFVMGGLRRLPPGEGGAAMVAINRDALRPPLMLLLAASVLLPAAAAVVGLVGGDSGAGRALAGAVVAVVGILGVTAVGNVPLNERLDAAAREGDLAAAWTAFLPRWLAWNHVRTVAGAASSALLALALL
;
A
#
# COMPACT_ATOMS: atom_id res chain seq x y z
N MET A 1 -0.73 -13.84 25.17
CA MET A 1 -0.82 -12.44 24.71
C MET A 1 -2.26 -11.98 24.83
N THR A 2 -2.52 -10.73 25.21
CA THR A 2 -3.88 -10.17 25.23
C THR A 2 -4.45 -10.09 23.81
N ALA A 3 -5.78 -9.96 23.68
CA ALA A 3 -6.41 -9.77 22.36
C ALA A 3 -5.83 -8.53 21.64
N PHE A 4 -5.64 -7.43 22.37
CA PHE A 4 -5.00 -6.21 21.88
C PHE A 4 -3.59 -6.49 21.35
N ALA A 5 -2.70 -7.10 22.16
CA ALA A 5 -1.32 -7.37 21.74
C ALA A 5 -1.23 -8.28 20.52
N THR A 6 -2.09 -9.30 20.44
CA THR A 6 -2.17 -10.20 19.27
C THR A 6 -2.57 -9.44 18.00
N LEU A 7 -3.59 -8.57 18.08
CA LEU A 7 -4.01 -7.74 16.97
C LEU A 7 -2.94 -6.74 16.54
N VAL A 8 -2.27 -6.09 17.50
CA VAL A 8 -1.19 -5.14 17.22
C VAL A 8 -0.02 -5.81 16.50
N VAL A 9 0.41 -7.01 16.93
CA VAL A 9 1.47 -7.76 16.24
C VAL A 9 1.05 -8.13 14.83
N ALA A 10 -0.15 -8.67 14.65
CA ALA A 10 -0.66 -9.04 13.32
C ALA A 10 -0.77 -7.82 12.39
N ALA A 11 -1.25 -6.69 12.92
CA ALA A 11 -1.37 -5.42 12.22
C ALA A 11 0.01 -4.85 11.82
N ALA A 12 1.00 -4.89 12.71
CA ALA A 12 2.35 -4.42 12.45
C ALA A 12 3.02 -5.22 11.33
N VAL A 13 2.84 -6.55 11.33
CA VAL A 13 3.33 -7.44 10.26
C VAL A 13 2.62 -7.15 8.93
N ALA A 14 1.29 -7.06 8.93
CA ALA A 14 0.53 -6.82 7.70
C ALA A 14 0.88 -5.46 7.05
N THR A 15 0.95 -4.39 7.85
CA THR A 15 1.33 -3.04 7.37
C THR A 15 2.80 -2.98 6.94
N GLY A 16 3.69 -3.66 7.66
CA GLY A 16 5.11 -3.78 7.28
C GLY A 16 5.31 -4.53 5.96
N LEU A 17 4.65 -5.67 5.77
CA LEU A 17 4.68 -6.43 4.52
C LEU A 17 4.09 -5.63 3.35
N ALA A 18 2.95 -4.98 3.54
CA ALA A 18 2.35 -4.11 2.53
C ALA A 18 3.31 -2.96 2.15
N GLY A 19 3.86 -2.26 3.14
CA GLY A 19 4.86 -1.21 2.95
C GLY A 19 6.11 -1.72 2.23
N GLY A 20 6.58 -2.92 2.54
CA GLY A 20 7.73 -3.57 1.91
C GLY A 20 7.51 -3.90 0.43
N VAL A 21 6.35 -4.46 0.08
CA VAL A 21 5.98 -4.67 -1.33
C VAL A 21 5.97 -3.34 -2.08
N LEU A 22 5.35 -2.31 -1.51
CA LEU A 22 5.31 -0.98 -2.11
C LEU A 22 6.72 -0.36 -2.22
N PHE A 23 7.59 -0.60 -1.23
CA PHE A 23 8.98 -0.15 -1.28
C PHE A 23 9.77 -0.81 -2.42
N ALA A 24 9.57 -2.10 -2.67
CA ALA A 24 10.16 -2.78 -3.82
C ALA A 24 9.76 -2.09 -5.15
N PHE A 25 8.48 -1.72 -5.27
CA PHE A 25 7.99 -0.93 -6.41
C PHE A 25 8.66 0.44 -6.52
N SER A 26 8.78 1.14 -5.40
CA SER A 26 9.42 2.46 -5.29
C SER A 26 10.90 2.46 -5.68
N THR A 27 11.60 1.36 -5.48
CA THR A 27 13.07 1.33 -5.56
C THR A 27 13.59 0.67 -6.84
N PHE A 28 13.23 -0.59 -7.08
CA PHE A 28 13.85 -1.36 -8.14
C PHE A 28 12.88 -1.91 -9.19
N VAL A 29 11.61 -2.20 -8.88
CA VAL A 29 10.67 -2.72 -9.89
C VAL A 29 10.37 -1.64 -10.94
N MET A 30 9.90 -0.46 -10.53
CA MET A 30 9.64 0.63 -11.48
C MET A 30 10.92 1.11 -12.15
N GLY A 31 12.07 1.05 -11.45
CA GLY A 31 13.38 1.32 -12.03
C GLY A 31 13.76 0.33 -13.14
N GLY A 32 13.43 -0.95 -12.98
CA GLY A 32 13.60 -1.98 -14.01
C GLY A 32 12.71 -1.75 -15.21
N LEU A 33 11.41 -1.54 -14.99
CA LEU A 33 10.44 -1.29 -16.06
C LEU A 33 10.77 -0.04 -16.85
N ARG A 34 11.30 1.01 -16.20
CA ARG A 34 11.74 2.25 -16.84
C ARG A 34 12.87 2.06 -17.86
N ARG A 35 13.69 1.02 -17.71
CA ARG A 35 14.82 0.74 -18.61
C ARG A 35 14.41 0.04 -19.90
N LEU A 36 13.19 -0.49 -19.96
CA LEU A 36 12.63 -1.09 -21.16
C LEU A 36 12.18 0.00 -22.14
N PRO A 37 12.04 -0.31 -23.44
CA PRO A 37 11.32 0.56 -24.38
C PRO A 37 9.95 0.95 -23.78
N PRO A 38 9.51 2.22 -23.89
CA PRO A 38 8.33 2.72 -23.18
C PRO A 38 7.06 1.86 -23.34
N GLY A 39 6.79 1.37 -24.55
CA GLY A 39 5.66 0.48 -24.81
C GLY A 39 5.76 -0.86 -24.07
N GLU A 40 6.96 -1.44 -23.97
CA GLU A 40 7.20 -2.70 -23.26
C GLU A 40 7.10 -2.52 -21.74
N GLY A 41 7.69 -1.44 -21.20
CA GLY A 41 7.56 -1.10 -19.78
C GLY A 41 6.11 -0.85 -19.37
N GLY A 42 5.35 -0.14 -20.21
CA GLY A 42 3.92 0.07 -20.05
C GLY A 42 3.14 -1.25 -20.09
N ALA A 43 3.39 -2.11 -21.08
CA ALA A 43 2.70 -3.40 -21.21
C ALA A 43 2.96 -4.32 -20.00
N ALA A 44 4.21 -4.38 -19.53
CA ALA A 44 4.56 -5.12 -18.33
C ALA A 44 3.83 -4.58 -17.08
N MET A 45 3.78 -3.25 -16.91
CA MET A 45 3.06 -2.65 -15.78
C MET A 45 1.55 -2.91 -15.85
N VAL A 46 0.94 -2.91 -17.03
CA VAL A 46 -0.47 -3.27 -17.21
C VAL A 46 -0.74 -4.71 -16.78
N ALA A 47 0.11 -5.65 -17.18
CA ALA A 47 0.00 -7.05 -16.74
C ALA A 47 0.14 -7.17 -15.21
N ILE A 48 1.13 -6.49 -14.62
CA ILE A 48 1.34 -6.44 -13.17
C ILE A 48 0.11 -5.86 -12.45
N ASN A 49 -0.47 -4.77 -12.96
CA ASN A 49 -1.66 -4.13 -12.36
C ASN A 49 -2.88 -5.07 -12.35
N ARG A 50 -3.07 -5.87 -13.40
CA ARG A 50 -4.15 -6.87 -13.45
C ARG A 50 -3.93 -7.98 -12.42
N ASP A 51 -2.69 -8.43 -12.26
CA ASP A 51 -2.35 -9.45 -11.26
C ASP A 51 -2.38 -8.90 -9.83
N ALA A 52 -2.13 -7.61 -9.64
CA ALA A 52 -2.22 -6.94 -8.34
C ALA A 52 -3.66 -6.99 -7.76
N LEU A 53 -4.69 -7.13 -8.59
CA LEU A 53 -6.09 -7.28 -8.16
C LEU A 53 -6.43 -8.70 -7.70
N ARG A 54 -5.50 -9.66 -7.81
CA ARG A 54 -5.74 -11.04 -7.37
C ARG A 54 -5.70 -11.16 -5.83
N PRO A 55 -6.31 -12.23 -5.28
CA PRO A 55 -6.49 -12.37 -3.83
C PRO A 55 -5.24 -12.17 -2.97
N PRO A 56 -4.03 -12.64 -3.31
CA PRO A 56 -2.89 -12.55 -2.39
C PRO A 56 -2.56 -11.12 -1.94
N LEU A 57 -2.47 -10.18 -2.89
CA LEU A 57 -2.18 -8.79 -2.58
C LEU A 57 -3.41 -8.07 -2.00
N MET A 58 -4.61 -8.37 -2.51
CA MET A 58 -5.84 -7.77 -1.99
C MET A 58 -6.11 -8.15 -0.52
N LEU A 59 -5.86 -9.41 -0.16
CA LEU A 59 -5.95 -9.87 1.24
C LEU A 59 -4.91 -9.18 2.12
N LEU A 60 -3.68 -9.03 1.65
CA LEU A 60 -2.64 -8.31 2.40
C LEU A 60 -3.01 -6.83 2.60
N LEU A 61 -3.47 -6.14 1.55
CA LEU A 61 -3.89 -4.74 1.66
C LEU A 61 -5.11 -4.59 2.57
N ALA A 62 -6.10 -5.48 2.48
CA ALA A 62 -7.23 -5.49 3.40
C ALA A 62 -6.79 -5.72 4.85
N ALA A 63 -5.92 -6.71 5.09
CA ALA A 63 -5.36 -6.96 6.42
C ALA A 63 -4.59 -5.76 6.97
N SER A 64 -3.83 -5.06 6.11
CA SER A 64 -3.06 -3.86 6.48
C SER A 64 -3.93 -2.68 6.93
N VAL A 65 -5.24 -2.72 6.71
CA VAL A 65 -6.19 -1.68 7.13
C VAL A 65 -7.10 -2.18 8.26
N LEU A 66 -7.63 -3.39 8.11
CA LEU A 66 -8.60 -3.96 9.04
C LEU A 66 -7.97 -4.35 10.39
N LEU A 67 -6.76 -4.89 10.40
CA LEU A 67 -6.09 -5.29 11.64
C LEU A 67 -5.70 -4.10 12.52
N PRO A 68 -5.08 -3.01 11.99
CA PRO A 68 -4.85 -1.81 12.79
C PRO A 68 -6.15 -1.22 13.34
N ALA A 69 -7.22 -1.17 12.54
CA ALA A 69 -8.51 -0.64 12.98
C ALA A 69 -9.12 -1.49 14.11
N ALA A 70 -9.07 -2.82 13.98
CA ALA A 70 -9.51 -3.74 15.03
C ALA A 70 -8.67 -3.57 16.31
N ALA A 71 -7.34 -3.46 16.19
CA ALA A 71 -6.46 -3.22 17.33
C ALA A 71 -6.79 -1.89 18.04
N ALA A 72 -7.06 -0.83 17.28
CA ALA A 72 -7.45 0.46 17.83
C ALA A 72 -8.78 0.37 18.60
N VAL A 73 -9.81 -0.26 18.02
CA VAL A 73 -11.11 -0.43 18.70
C VAL A 73 -10.97 -1.26 19.97
N VAL A 74 -10.30 -2.41 19.90
CA VAL A 74 -10.09 -3.28 21.06
C VAL A 74 -9.30 -2.57 22.15
N GLY A 75 -8.23 -1.85 21.79
CA GLY A 75 -7.43 -1.11 22.77
C GLY A 75 -8.21 0.03 23.44
N LEU A 76 -9.01 0.77 22.67
CA LEU A 76 -9.82 1.87 23.21
C LEU A 76 -10.93 1.37 24.15
N VAL A 77 -11.60 0.27 23.79
CA VAL A 77 -12.64 -0.35 24.62
C VAL A 77 -12.04 -1.02 25.87
N GLY A 78 -10.87 -1.64 25.73
CA GLY A 78 -10.17 -2.33 26.82
C GLY A 78 -9.39 -1.40 27.76
N GLY A 79 -9.20 -0.13 27.38
CA GLY A 79 -8.40 0.82 28.16
C GLY A 79 -6.89 0.53 28.11
N ASP A 80 -6.40 -0.11 27.04
CA ASP A 80 -4.98 -0.41 26.88
C ASP A 80 -4.15 0.88 26.74
N SER A 81 -3.00 0.95 27.43
CA SER A 81 -2.10 2.12 27.39
C SER A 81 -1.60 2.45 25.97
N GLY A 82 -1.50 1.44 25.10
CA GLY A 82 -1.10 1.57 23.70
C GLY A 82 -2.21 2.01 22.73
N ALA A 83 -3.46 2.15 23.19
CA ALA A 83 -4.63 2.37 22.32
C ALA A 83 -4.50 3.61 21.41
N GLY A 84 -3.95 4.71 21.94
CA GLY A 84 -3.73 5.93 21.16
C GLY A 84 -2.73 5.75 20.01
N ARG A 85 -1.68 4.95 20.22
CA ARG A 85 -0.69 4.63 19.17
C ARG A 85 -1.26 3.67 18.14
N ALA A 86 -2.05 2.68 18.58
CA ALA A 86 -2.78 1.79 17.69
C ALA A 86 -3.77 2.56 16.80
N LEU A 87 -4.50 3.53 17.36
CA LEU A 87 -5.39 4.41 16.62
C LEU A 87 -4.62 5.27 15.59
N ALA A 88 -3.50 5.88 15.99
CA ALA A 88 -2.67 6.64 15.06
C ALA A 88 -2.16 5.77 13.91
N GLY A 89 -1.69 4.54 14.20
CA GLY A 89 -1.30 3.56 13.18
C GLY A 89 -2.46 3.23 12.24
N ALA A 90 -3.66 2.98 12.77
CA ALA A 90 -4.85 2.70 11.98
C ALA A 90 -5.23 3.86 11.03
N VAL A 91 -5.20 5.11 11.53
CA VAL A 91 -5.46 6.30 10.72
C VAL A 91 -4.43 6.42 9.60
N VAL A 92 -3.15 6.22 9.90
CA VAL A 92 -2.07 6.25 8.90
C VAL A 92 -2.26 5.17 7.84
N ALA A 93 -2.64 3.95 8.22
CA ALA A 93 -2.93 2.87 7.27
C ALA A 93 -4.13 3.19 6.38
N VAL A 94 -5.25 3.66 6.95
CA VAL A 94 -6.46 4.02 6.20
C VAL A 94 -6.18 5.15 5.22
N VAL A 95 -5.60 6.25 5.67
CA VAL A 95 -5.38 7.43 4.81
C VAL A 95 -4.23 7.17 3.83
N GLY A 96 -3.11 6.66 4.33
CA GLY A 96 -1.87 6.59 3.58
C GLY A 96 -1.72 5.34 2.71
N ILE A 97 -2.33 4.20 3.05
CA ILE A 97 -2.33 3.00 2.19
C ILE A 97 -3.60 2.98 1.33
N LEU A 98 -4.77 2.90 1.96
CA LEU A 98 -6.04 2.73 1.24
C LEU A 98 -6.44 4.01 0.49
N GLY A 99 -6.44 5.15 1.18
CA GLY A 99 -6.83 6.44 0.61
C GLY A 99 -5.98 6.79 -0.61
N VAL A 100 -4.66 6.78 -0.46
CA VAL A 100 -3.72 7.05 -1.57
C VAL A 100 -3.87 6.04 -2.72
N THR A 101 -4.11 4.76 -2.42
CA THR A 101 -4.35 3.76 -3.46
C THR A 101 -5.60 4.10 -4.25
N ALA A 102 -6.71 4.42 -3.58
CA ALA A 102 -7.99 4.71 -4.22
C ALA A 102 -7.98 6.02 -5.02
N VAL A 103 -7.36 7.08 -4.51
CA VAL A 103 -7.43 8.42 -5.14
C VAL A 103 -6.29 8.68 -6.13
N GLY A 104 -5.16 8.01 -5.96
CA GLY A 104 -3.94 8.22 -6.75
C GLY A 104 -3.62 7.05 -7.67
N ASN A 105 -3.26 5.91 -7.10
CA ASN A 105 -2.68 4.81 -7.88
C ASN A 105 -3.70 4.05 -8.74
N VAL A 106 -4.90 3.77 -8.25
CA VAL A 106 -5.94 3.05 -9.02
C VAL A 106 -6.36 3.86 -10.27
N PRO A 107 -6.68 5.16 -10.18
CA PRO A 107 -7.01 5.96 -11.36
C PRO A 107 -5.88 6.03 -12.39
N LEU A 108 -4.62 6.06 -11.93
CA LEU A 108 -3.47 6.01 -12.84
C LEU A 108 -3.36 4.64 -13.52
N ASN A 109 -3.59 3.55 -12.79
CA ASN A 109 -3.57 2.19 -13.34
C ASN A 109 -4.65 1.99 -14.40
N GLU A 110 -5.86 2.47 -14.14
CA GLU A 110 -6.98 2.38 -15.08
C GLU A 110 -6.72 3.17 -16.38
N ARG A 111 -6.13 4.37 -16.28
CA ARG A 111 -5.73 5.16 -17.46
C ARG A 111 -4.67 4.44 -18.30
N LEU A 112 -3.70 3.81 -17.65
CA LEU A 112 -2.66 3.04 -18.35
C LEU A 112 -3.26 1.80 -19.02
N ASP A 113 -4.18 1.09 -18.36
CA ASP A 113 -4.89 -0.06 -18.93
C ASP A 113 -5.77 0.34 -20.13
N ALA A 114 -6.46 1.48 -20.05
CA ALA A 114 -7.24 2.01 -21.16
C ALA A 114 -6.35 2.35 -22.38
N ALA A 115 -5.20 3.00 -22.16
CA ALA A 115 -4.24 3.30 -23.23
C ALA A 115 -3.68 2.02 -23.88
N ALA A 116 -3.52 0.94 -23.13
CA ALA A 116 -3.05 -0.34 -23.68
C ALA A 116 -4.06 -1.02 -24.62
N ARG A 117 -5.35 -0.68 -24.52
CA ARG A 117 -6.39 -1.24 -25.41
C ARG A 117 -6.52 -0.47 -26.71
N GLU A 118 -6.45 0.87 -26.64
CA GLU A 118 -6.97 1.74 -27.70
C GLU A 118 -6.10 2.98 -27.99
N GLY A 119 -4.95 3.14 -27.33
CA GLY A 119 -4.15 4.39 -27.39
C GLY A 119 -2.65 4.21 -27.55
N ASP A 120 -1.92 5.32 -27.41
CA ASP A 120 -0.46 5.32 -27.38
C ASP A 120 0.05 4.95 -25.99
N LEU A 121 0.34 3.66 -25.80
CA LEU A 121 0.84 3.12 -24.55
C LEU A 121 2.21 3.70 -24.14
N ALA A 122 3.08 4.04 -25.11
CA ALA A 122 4.40 4.59 -24.83
C ALA A 122 4.31 6.00 -24.24
N ALA A 123 3.45 6.85 -24.82
CA ALA A 123 3.17 8.18 -24.28
C ALA A 123 2.49 8.10 -22.91
N ALA A 124 1.50 7.21 -22.75
CA ALA A 124 0.80 7.01 -21.49
C ALA A 124 1.74 6.54 -20.37
N TRP A 125 2.64 5.59 -20.66
CA TRP A 125 3.66 5.12 -19.74
C TRP A 125 4.57 6.23 -19.24
N THR A 126 5.03 7.09 -20.15
CA THR A 126 5.92 8.22 -19.84
C THR A 126 5.26 9.21 -18.87
N ALA A 127 3.96 9.46 -19.04
CA ALA A 127 3.18 10.31 -18.13
C ALA A 127 2.78 9.61 -16.82
N PHE A 128 2.59 8.29 -16.85
CA PHE A 128 2.19 7.45 -15.73
C PHE A 128 3.32 7.31 -14.70
N LEU A 129 4.51 6.94 -15.14
CA LEU A 129 5.60 6.48 -14.27
C LEU A 129 5.95 7.45 -13.12
N PRO A 130 6.28 8.73 -13.36
CA PRO A 130 6.72 9.61 -12.27
C PRO A 130 5.59 9.90 -11.27
N ARG A 131 4.35 10.03 -11.75
CA ARG A 131 3.18 10.30 -10.90
C ARG A 131 2.82 9.09 -10.05
N TRP A 132 2.80 7.90 -10.66
CA TRP A 132 2.51 6.66 -9.95
C TRP A 132 3.56 6.40 -8.87
N LEU A 133 4.84 6.64 -9.17
CA LEU A 133 5.94 6.46 -8.23
C LEU A 133 5.83 7.41 -7.04
N ALA A 134 5.51 8.69 -7.27
CA ALA A 134 5.31 9.68 -6.21
C ALA A 134 4.20 9.24 -5.22
N TRP A 135 3.04 8.82 -5.73
CA TRP A 135 1.98 8.26 -4.89
C TRP A 135 2.41 6.98 -4.18
N ASN A 136 3.18 6.12 -4.86
CA ASN A 136 3.66 4.87 -4.28
C ASN A 136 4.65 5.10 -3.11
N HIS A 137 5.50 6.13 -3.18
CA HIS A 137 6.35 6.53 -2.06
C HIS A 137 5.55 6.91 -0.82
N VAL A 138 4.44 7.65 -0.99
CA VAL A 138 3.54 7.99 0.12
C VAL A 138 2.98 6.72 0.78
N ARG A 139 2.53 5.75 -0.02
CA ARG A 139 2.03 4.47 0.50
C ARG A 139 3.11 3.66 1.22
N THR A 140 4.33 3.65 0.69
CA THR A 140 5.47 3.01 1.34
C THR A 140 5.74 3.61 2.72
N VAL A 141 5.85 4.94 2.80
CA VAL A 141 6.11 5.64 4.06
C VAL A 141 4.97 5.43 5.05
N ALA A 142 3.71 5.47 4.58
CA ALA A 142 2.55 5.20 5.41
C ALA A 142 2.56 3.77 5.99
N GLY A 143 2.88 2.76 5.17
CA GLY A 143 3.00 1.37 5.65
C GLY A 143 4.08 1.21 6.72
N ALA A 144 5.26 1.77 6.50
CA ALA A 144 6.35 1.74 7.48
C ALA A 144 6.00 2.50 8.77
N ALA A 145 5.43 3.70 8.66
CA ALA A 145 5.03 4.53 9.80
C ALA A 145 3.91 3.86 10.61
N SER A 146 2.90 3.30 9.95
CA SER A 146 1.84 2.53 10.62
C SER A 146 2.42 1.32 11.37
N SER A 147 3.32 0.57 10.72
CA SER A 147 3.98 -0.59 11.34
C SER A 147 4.78 -0.19 12.58
N ALA A 148 5.53 0.91 12.51
CA ALA A 148 6.28 1.45 13.64
C ALA A 148 5.38 1.92 14.79
N LEU A 149 4.30 2.66 14.49
CA LEU A 149 3.33 3.09 15.51
C LEU A 149 2.67 1.91 16.23
N LEU A 150 2.35 0.84 15.49
CA LEU A 150 1.81 -0.39 16.06
C LEU A 150 2.85 -1.11 16.92
N ALA A 151 4.10 -1.22 16.49
CA ALA A 151 5.16 -1.79 17.32
C ALA A 151 5.34 -1.00 18.64
N LEU A 152 5.29 0.33 18.57
CA LEU A 152 5.36 1.21 19.75
C LEU A 152 4.10 1.14 20.64
N ALA A 153 2.99 0.61 20.14
CA ALA A 153 1.77 0.38 20.94
C ALA A 153 1.91 -0.81 21.91
N LEU A 154 2.96 -1.63 21.75
CA LEU A 154 3.28 -2.74 22.66
C LEU A 154 4.18 -2.31 23.84
N LEU A 155 4.63 -1.06 23.86
CA LEU A 155 5.44 -0.45 24.92
C LEU A 155 4.55 0.35 25.89
#